data_AF-A0A6B8JMW9-F1
#
_entry.id   AF-A0A6B8JMW9-F1
#
_cell.length_a   1.000
_cell.length_b   1.000
_cell.length_c   1.000
_cell.angle_alpha   90.00
_cell.angle_beta   90.00
_cell.angle_gamma   90.00
#
_symmetry.space_group_name_H-M   'P 1'
#
loop_
_entity.id
_entity.type
_entity.pdbx_description
1 polymer ?
#
loop_
_entity_poly.entity_id
_entity_poly.type
_entity_poly.pdbx_seq_one_letter_code
_entity_poly.pdbx_strand_id
1 'polypeptide(L)'
;MPARRWLALIVPSLLLAGCAGSGPDLGTNIGGLYLFSASPASEEAARRAEQMEIGVELPAGDAIDTGRRRGIASADCRRDEGRQAGYEEALQELTIKVANDGADYLQVLGNGPLESRGSCRDGYYRLNGRGFRTADAGPATSADTGEPADAAAPEPGSLTARLEEIEALRDRGLINRDEYEQLRQHILSNPE
;
A
#
# COMPACT_ATOMS: atom_id res chain seq x y z
N MET A 1 -38.71 39.55 66.04
CA MET A 1 -39.32 38.40 65.35
C MET A 1 -39.81 38.89 63.98
N PRO A 2 -39.65 38.18 62.84
CA PRO A 2 -39.09 36.84 62.64
C PRO A 2 -37.80 36.80 61.79
N ALA A 3 -37.00 35.78 62.07
CA ALA A 3 -35.80 35.39 61.35
C ALA A 3 -36.15 34.88 59.94
N ARG A 4 -35.29 35.18 58.96
CA ARG A 4 -35.42 34.65 57.59
C ARG A 4 -34.33 33.59 57.37
N ARG A 5 -34.74 32.33 57.57
CA ARG A 5 -34.07 31.09 57.13
C ARG A 5 -34.44 30.82 55.68
N TRP A 6 -33.49 30.74 54.76
CA TRP A 6 -33.63 30.01 53.48
C TRP A 6 -32.23 29.50 53.10
N LEU A 7 -31.90 28.25 53.43
CA LEU A 7 -31.98 27.05 52.58
C LEU A 7 -31.08 27.12 51.34
N ALA A 8 -30.01 26.34 51.42
CA ALA A 8 -29.09 25.99 50.36
C ALA A 8 -29.80 25.30 49.19
N LEU A 9 -29.38 25.62 47.97
CA LEU A 9 -29.58 24.76 46.81
C LEU A 9 -28.23 24.63 46.07
N ILE A 10 -27.67 23.45 46.25
CA ILE A 10 -26.55 22.89 45.52
C ILE A 10 -27.07 22.58 44.11
N VAL A 11 -26.44 23.17 43.09
CA VAL A 11 -26.66 22.80 41.69
C VAL A 11 -25.42 22.04 41.22
N PRO A 12 -25.48 20.71 41.03
CA PRO A 12 -24.48 19.98 40.27
C PRO A 12 -24.91 20.03 38.80
N SER A 13 -24.08 20.59 37.93
CA SER A 13 -24.37 20.60 36.50
C SER A 13 -23.13 20.18 35.71
N LEU A 14 -23.24 18.93 35.27
CA LEU A 14 -22.80 18.40 33.99
C LEU A 14 -21.29 18.29 33.74
N LEU A 15 -20.80 17.08 34.06
CA LEU A 15 -19.70 16.41 33.38
C LEU A 15 -19.93 16.43 31.86
N LEU A 16 -19.24 17.31 31.14
CA LEU A 16 -18.94 17.05 29.73
C LEU A 16 -17.85 15.99 29.68
N ALA A 17 -18.25 14.75 29.42
CA ALA A 17 -17.37 13.75 28.86
C ALA A 17 -16.95 14.24 27.46
N GLY A 18 -15.85 14.98 27.40
CA GLY A 18 -15.13 15.19 26.16
C GLY A 18 -14.51 13.86 25.77
N CYS A 19 -15.02 13.25 24.70
CA CYS A 19 -14.25 12.27 23.94
C CYS A 19 -13.02 13.00 23.40
N ALA A 20 -11.91 12.93 24.14
CA ALA A 20 -10.58 13.17 23.60
C ALA A 20 -10.28 12.04 22.61
N GLY A 21 -10.82 12.17 21.40
CA GLY A 21 -10.32 11.45 20.25
C GLY A 21 -8.98 12.07 19.89
N SER A 22 -7.90 11.41 20.32
CA SER A 22 -6.57 11.61 19.75
C SER A 22 -6.59 11.17 18.30
N GLY A 23 -7.09 12.03 17.40
CA GLY A 23 -6.77 11.93 15.98
C GLY A 23 -5.31 12.33 15.79
N PRO A 24 -4.56 11.66 14.89
CA PRO A 24 -3.21 12.08 14.59
C PRO A 24 -3.21 13.52 14.08
N ASP A 25 -2.26 14.27 14.62
CA ASP A 25 -1.89 15.63 14.26
C ASP A 25 -1.54 15.67 12.76
N LEU A 26 -2.54 15.94 11.92
CA LEU A 26 -2.34 16.31 10.52
C LEU A 26 -2.11 17.81 10.51
N GLY A 27 -0.87 18.16 10.18
CA GLY A 27 -0.32 19.50 10.21
C GLY A 27 -1.31 20.59 9.80
N THR A 28 -1.35 21.62 10.65
CA THR A 28 -2.00 22.89 10.36
C THR A 28 -1.45 23.45 9.04
N ASN A 29 -2.25 23.41 7.97
CA ASN A 29 -2.07 24.27 6.81
C ASN A 29 -3.38 24.98 6.50
N ILE A 30 -3.40 26.27 6.82
CA ILE A 30 -4.52 27.19 6.69
C ILE A 30 -4.57 27.67 5.24
N GLY A 31 -5.68 27.41 4.54
CA GLY A 31 -6.10 28.23 3.39
C GLY A 31 -5.71 27.73 2.01
N GLY A 32 -6.06 26.48 1.67
CA GLY A 32 -6.03 26.00 0.30
C GLY A 32 -7.11 24.95 0.09
N LEU A 33 -8.03 25.20 -0.84
CA LEU A 33 -9.09 24.28 -1.25
C LEU A 33 -8.53 22.85 -1.44
N TYR A 34 -9.11 21.87 -0.73
CA TYR A 34 -8.89 20.42 -0.86
C TYR A 34 -9.31 19.85 -2.24
N LEU A 35 -9.08 20.57 -3.33
CA LEU A 35 -9.54 20.21 -4.68
C LEU A 35 -8.91 18.91 -5.20
N PHE A 36 -7.82 18.45 -4.59
CA PHE A 36 -7.04 17.31 -5.06
C PHE A 36 -6.79 16.24 -3.99
N SER A 37 -7.22 16.40 -2.73
CA SER A 37 -6.99 15.37 -1.71
C SER A 37 -7.84 14.13 -2.00
N ALA A 38 -7.20 13.05 -2.44
CA ALA A 38 -7.86 11.76 -2.58
C ALA A 38 -8.16 11.18 -1.19
N SER A 39 -9.27 10.46 -1.06
CA SER A 39 -9.58 9.68 0.13
C SER A 39 -9.81 8.22 -0.23
N PRO A 40 -9.51 7.26 0.66
CA PRO A 40 -9.83 5.86 0.43
C PRO A 40 -11.33 5.67 0.20
N ALA A 41 -11.69 4.92 -0.83
CA ALA A 41 -13.09 4.64 -1.20
C ALA A 41 -13.72 3.55 -0.33
N SER A 42 -12.90 2.80 0.42
CA SER A 42 -13.32 1.75 1.35
C SER A 42 -12.23 1.46 2.38
N GLU A 43 -12.56 0.73 3.45
CA GLU A 43 -11.56 0.23 4.41
C GLU A 43 -10.50 -0.66 3.75
N GLU A 44 -10.89 -1.42 2.72
CA GLU A 44 -9.94 -2.25 1.99
C GLU A 44 -8.97 -1.41 1.14
N ALA A 45 -9.45 -0.33 0.51
CA ALA A 45 -8.58 0.61 -0.18
C ALA A 45 -7.64 1.34 0.78
N ALA A 46 -8.10 1.65 2.00
CA ALA A 46 -7.26 2.24 3.04
C ALA A 46 -6.12 1.28 3.44
N ARG A 47 -6.44 0.01 3.74
CA ARG A 47 -5.42 -1.01 4.05
C ARG A 47 -4.43 -1.22 2.91
N ARG A 48 -4.90 -1.27 1.65
CA ARG A 48 -4.01 -1.37 0.48
C ARG A 48 -3.10 -0.16 0.36
N ALA A 49 -3.61 1.05 0.56
CA ALA A 49 -2.80 2.26 0.52
C ALA A 49 -1.71 2.29 1.61
N GLU A 50 -2.03 1.82 2.82
CA GLU A 50 -1.10 1.76 3.95
C GLU A 50 0.01 0.72 3.76
N GLN A 51 -0.32 -0.42 3.13
CA GLN A 51 0.60 -1.54 2.93
C GLN A 51 1.24 -1.55 1.53
N MET A 52 0.98 -0.52 0.73
CA MET A 52 1.37 -0.46 -0.67
C MET A 52 2.88 -0.47 -0.82
N GLU A 53 3.38 -1.37 -1.66
CA GLU A 53 4.76 -1.29 -2.12
C GLU A 53 4.88 -0.20 -3.20
N ILE A 54 5.90 0.64 -3.09
CA ILE A 54 6.15 1.73 -4.04
C ILE A 54 7.52 1.51 -4.65
N GLY A 55 7.56 1.41 -5.98
CA GLY A 55 8.79 1.20 -6.71
C GLY A 55 8.86 1.97 -8.02
N VAL A 56 9.98 1.79 -8.70
CA VAL A 56 10.26 2.41 -10.01
C VAL A 56 10.29 1.40 -11.15
N GLU A 57 10.40 0.12 -10.81
CA GLU A 57 10.42 -1.02 -11.72
C GLU A 57 9.03 -1.63 -11.84
N LEU A 58 8.85 -2.58 -12.76
CA LEU A 58 7.62 -3.36 -12.76
C LEU A 58 7.67 -4.35 -11.58
N PRO A 59 6.53 -4.62 -10.91
CA PRO A 59 6.47 -5.69 -9.93
C PRO A 59 6.80 -7.03 -10.60
N ALA A 60 7.45 -7.92 -9.84
CA ALA A 60 7.77 -9.26 -10.32
C ALA A 60 6.51 -10.13 -10.47
N GLY A 61 6.58 -11.12 -11.37
CA GLY A 61 5.53 -12.12 -11.56
C GLY A 61 4.31 -11.65 -12.37
N ASP A 62 3.20 -12.37 -12.18
CA ASP A 62 1.95 -12.19 -12.94
C ASP A 62 1.09 -11.05 -12.36
N ALA A 63 1.59 -9.82 -12.39
CA ALA A 63 0.89 -8.65 -11.87
C ALA A 63 -0.18 -8.10 -12.85
N ILE A 64 -1.37 -7.79 -12.32
CA ILE A 64 -2.50 -7.26 -13.08
C ILE A 64 -2.44 -5.72 -13.06
N ASP A 65 -2.33 -5.08 -14.22
CA ASP A 65 -2.40 -3.61 -14.36
C ASP A 65 -3.81 -3.10 -13.97
N THR A 66 -3.88 -2.23 -12.95
CA THR A 66 -5.14 -1.62 -12.49
C THR A 66 -5.37 -0.23 -13.08
N GLY A 67 -4.42 0.29 -13.84
CA GLY A 67 -4.52 1.55 -14.56
C GLY A 67 -3.50 2.60 -14.14
N ARG A 68 -3.56 3.74 -14.83
CA ARG A 68 -2.65 4.88 -14.61
C ARG A 68 -3.36 6.00 -13.88
N ARG A 69 -2.67 6.57 -12.89
CA ARG A 69 -3.14 7.72 -12.10
C ARG A 69 -2.08 8.80 -12.01
N ARG A 70 -2.52 9.98 -11.57
CA ARG A 70 -1.67 11.14 -11.31
C ARG A 70 -1.99 11.70 -9.92
N GLY A 71 -0.95 11.91 -9.12
CA GLY A 71 -0.99 12.69 -7.89
C GLY A 71 -0.59 14.13 -8.16
N ILE A 72 -1.27 15.08 -7.50
CA ILE A 72 -1.11 16.52 -7.67
C ILE A 72 -1.29 17.23 -6.32
N ALA A 73 -0.18 17.67 -5.73
CA ALA A 73 -0.23 18.48 -4.52
C ALA A 73 0.17 19.93 -4.81
N SER A 74 -0.30 20.84 -3.97
CA SER A 74 0.20 22.22 -3.97
C SER A 74 1.61 22.23 -3.40
N ALA A 75 2.50 23.06 -3.95
CA ALA A 75 3.91 23.07 -3.56
C ALA A 75 4.54 24.44 -3.80
N ASP A 76 5.40 24.88 -2.88
CA ASP A 76 6.31 26.00 -3.16
C ASP A 76 7.51 25.49 -3.96
N CYS A 77 7.37 25.50 -5.29
CA CYS A 77 8.41 25.03 -6.21
C CYS A 77 9.71 25.86 -6.20
N ARG A 78 9.74 27.01 -5.52
CA ARG A 78 10.93 27.87 -5.43
C ARG A 78 11.86 27.45 -4.28
N ARG A 79 11.39 26.61 -3.36
CA ARG A 79 12.14 26.16 -2.19
C ARG A 79 12.21 24.64 -2.18
N ASP A 80 13.35 24.09 -1.78
CA ASP A 80 13.53 22.64 -1.73
C ASP A 80 12.59 21.97 -0.73
N GLU A 81 12.40 22.57 0.45
CA GLU A 81 11.42 22.11 1.44
C GLU A 81 9.99 22.09 0.89
N GLY A 82 9.60 23.12 0.13
CA GLY A 82 8.28 23.21 -0.48
C GLY A 82 8.08 22.18 -1.60
N ARG A 83 9.13 21.88 -2.36
CA ARG A 83 9.13 20.80 -3.34
C ARG A 83 9.02 19.43 -2.68
N GLN A 84 9.73 19.21 -1.58
CA GLN A 84 9.72 17.95 -0.84
C GLN A 84 8.33 17.69 -0.23
N ALA A 85 7.74 18.68 0.44
CA ALA A 85 6.38 18.57 0.97
C ALA A 85 5.36 18.27 -0.14
N GLY A 86 5.46 18.97 -1.27
CA GLY A 86 4.62 18.70 -2.44
C GLY A 86 4.81 17.30 -3.03
N TYR A 87 6.04 16.77 -3.02
CA TYR A 87 6.31 15.39 -3.45
C TYR A 87 5.61 14.38 -2.56
N GLU A 88 5.74 14.51 -1.23
CA GLU A 88 5.16 13.60 -0.24
C GLU A 88 3.62 13.60 -0.33
N GLU A 89 2.99 14.77 -0.40
CA GLU A 89 1.54 14.90 -0.56
C GLU A 89 1.06 14.33 -1.90
N ALA A 90 1.75 14.62 -3.00
CA ALA A 90 1.39 14.11 -4.32
C ALA A 90 1.56 12.58 -4.40
N LEU A 91 2.57 12.04 -3.71
CA LEU A 91 2.78 10.59 -3.63
C LEU A 91 1.66 9.93 -2.84
N GLN A 92 1.31 10.47 -1.68
CA GLN A 92 0.19 9.98 -0.87
C GLN A 92 -1.13 9.98 -1.65
N GLU A 93 -1.43 11.07 -2.36
CA GLU A 93 -2.64 11.16 -3.20
C GLU A 93 -2.62 10.13 -4.32
N LEU A 94 -1.46 9.93 -4.98
CA LEU A 94 -1.29 8.93 -6.02
C LEU A 94 -1.51 7.51 -5.48
N THR A 95 -0.92 7.18 -4.33
CA THR A 95 -1.07 5.91 -3.62
C THR A 95 -2.55 5.62 -3.33
N ILE A 96 -3.28 6.58 -2.76
CA ILE A 96 -4.71 6.42 -2.48
C ILE A 96 -5.51 6.18 -3.77
N LYS A 97 -5.20 6.91 -4.85
CA LYS A 97 -5.90 6.76 -6.12
C LYS A 97 -5.71 5.38 -6.74
N VAL A 98 -4.49 4.85 -6.77
CA VAL A 98 -4.25 3.51 -7.31
C VAL A 98 -4.76 2.41 -6.37
N ALA A 99 -4.72 2.63 -5.04
CA ALA A 99 -5.32 1.73 -4.08
C ALA A 99 -6.85 1.65 -4.26
N ASN A 100 -7.51 2.76 -4.58
CA ASN A 100 -8.94 2.78 -4.94
C ASN A 100 -9.25 1.95 -6.20
N ASP A 101 -8.30 1.84 -7.13
CA ASP A 101 -8.40 0.96 -8.31
C ASP A 101 -8.07 -0.51 -7.98
N GLY A 102 -7.73 -0.79 -6.72
CA GLY A 102 -7.41 -2.12 -6.23
C GLY A 102 -5.97 -2.55 -6.49
N ALA A 103 -5.04 -1.60 -6.63
CA ALA A 103 -3.61 -1.88 -6.63
C ALA A 103 -3.10 -2.18 -5.20
N ASP A 104 -2.07 -3.02 -5.12
CA ASP A 104 -1.21 -3.26 -3.96
C ASP A 104 0.25 -2.83 -4.20
N TYR A 105 0.60 -2.58 -5.47
CA TYR A 105 1.89 -2.05 -5.90
C TYR A 105 1.72 -0.79 -6.74
N LEU A 106 2.54 0.23 -6.48
CA LEU A 106 2.61 1.46 -7.26
C LEU A 106 3.96 1.57 -7.96
N GLN A 107 3.94 1.52 -9.29
CA GLN A 107 5.08 1.94 -10.11
C GLN A 107 5.01 3.45 -10.37
N VAL A 108 5.97 4.21 -9.83
CA VAL A 108 6.13 5.63 -10.15
C VAL A 108 6.85 5.80 -11.49
N LEU A 109 6.21 6.50 -12.42
CA LEU A 109 6.70 6.69 -13.78
C LEU A 109 7.57 7.95 -13.86
N GLY A 110 8.70 7.84 -14.57
CA GLY A 110 9.62 8.94 -14.80
C GLY A 110 11.05 8.42 -15.00
N ASN A 111 12.01 9.33 -15.06
CA ASN A 111 13.43 9.00 -15.15
C ASN A 111 14.12 9.25 -13.81
N GLY A 112 15.18 8.50 -13.51
CA GLY A 112 15.95 8.65 -12.28
C GLY A 112 15.35 7.95 -11.05
N PRO A 113 15.89 8.23 -9.85
CA PRO A 113 15.35 7.73 -8.58
C PRO A 113 13.95 8.29 -8.29
N LEU A 114 13.22 7.63 -7.40
CA LEU A 114 11.80 7.87 -7.08
C LEU A 114 11.45 9.37 -6.91
N GLU A 115 12.21 10.08 -6.08
CA GLU A 115 12.00 11.49 -5.73
C GLU A 115 12.17 12.44 -6.93
N SER A 116 13.01 12.06 -7.90
CA SER A 116 13.32 12.87 -9.09
C SER A 116 12.36 12.67 -10.26
N ARG A 117 11.43 11.72 -10.16
CA ARG A 117 10.50 11.36 -11.25
C ARG A 117 9.35 12.34 -11.44
N GLY A 118 9.08 13.17 -10.44
CA GLY A 118 8.03 14.18 -10.46
C GLY A 118 8.43 15.48 -11.15
N SER A 119 7.48 16.41 -11.21
CA SER A 119 7.75 17.78 -11.66
C SER A 119 7.05 18.78 -10.77
N CYS A 120 7.78 19.81 -10.32
CA CYS A 120 7.20 20.95 -9.61
C CYS A 120 7.12 22.14 -10.55
N ARG A 121 5.90 22.55 -10.90
CA ARG A 121 5.66 23.70 -11.77
C ARG A 121 4.34 24.38 -11.45
N ASP A 122 4.33 25.70 -11.54
CA ASP A 122 3.14 26.54 -11.37
C ASP A 122 2.47 26.37 -10.00
N GLY A 123 3.27 26.15 -8.96
CA GLY A 123 2.78 25.95 -7.58
C GLY A 123 2.24 24.55 -7.30
N TYR A 124 2.50 23.57 -8.16
CA TYR A 124 2.05 22.19 -7.99
C TYR A 124 3.15 21.18 -8.24
N TYR A 125 3.24 20.19 -7.37
CA TYR A 125 4.02 18.98 -7.58
C TYR A 125 3.16 17.91 -8.25
N ARG A 126 3.67 17.27 -9.29
CA ARG A 126 2.94 16.26 -10.09
C ARG A 126 3.74 14.98 -10.22
N LEU A 127 3.10 13.86 -9.91
CA LEU A 127 3.63 12.50 -10.06
C LEU A 127 2.68 11.68 -10.92
N ASN A 128 3.24 10.86 -11.82
CA ASN A 128 2.45 9.90 -12.60
C ASN A 128 2.82 8.49 -12.12
N GLY A 129 1.82 7.62 -12.02
CA GLY A 129 2.03 6.24 -11.60
C GLY A 129 1.14 5.27 -12.36
N ARG A 130 1.47 3.99 -12.23
CA ARG A 130 0.67 2.87 -12.66
C ARG A 130 0.49 1.93 -11.47
N GLY A 131 -0.76 1.55 -11.21
CA GLY A 131 -1.10 0.59 -10.18
C GLY A 131 -1.06 -0.83 -10.71
N PHE A 132 -0.64 -1.75 -9.87
CA PHE A 132 -0.68 -3.18 -10.15
C PHE A 132 -1.29 -3.91 -8.96
N ARG A 133 -1.97 -5.02 -9.24
CA ARG A 133 -2.38 -6.02 -8.26
C ARG A 133 -1.55 -7.26 -8.47
N THR A 134 -0.75 -7.62 -7.49
CA THR A 134 0.05 -8.84 -7.52
C THR A 134 -0.79 -10.02 -7.04
N ALA A 135 -0.61 -11.19 -7.67
CA ALA A 135 -1.37 -12.38 -7.28
C ALA A 135 -0.92 -12.96 -5.92
N ASP A 136 0.24 -12.55 -5.40
CA ASP A 136 0.83 -13.05 -4.15
C ASP A 136 1.83 -12.05 -3.53
N ALA A 137 1.50 -10.76 -3.36
CA ALA A 137 2.32 -9.91 -2.49
C ALA A 137 1.99 -10.18 -1.02
N GLY A 138 2.64 -11.20 -0.47
CA GLY A 138 3.22 -11.01 0.86
C GLY A 138 4.13 -9.77 0.84
N PRO A 139 4.24 -9.02 1.94
CA PRO A 139 4.93 -7.74 1.96
C PRO A 139 6.33 -7.89 1.37
N ALA A 140 6.62 -7.16 0.31
CA ALA A 140 7.95 -7.12 -0.28
C ALA A 140 8.93 -6.54 0.75
N THR A 141 9.68 -7.43 1.38
CA THR A 141 10.88 -7.06 2.11
C THR A 141 11.82 -6.43 1.11
N SER A 142 12.09 -5.15 1.34
CA SER A 142 13.21 -4.44 0.73
C SER A 142 14.44 -5.33 0.76
N ALA A 143 15.03 -5.56 -0.41
CA ALA A 143 16.33 -6.19 -0.51
C ALA A 143 17.37 -5.26 0.13
N ASP A 144 17.60 -5.46 1.42
CA ASP A 144 18.84 -5.10 2.10
C ASP A 144 19.40 -6.33 2.80
N THR A 145 20.71 -6.36 2.85
CA THR A 145 21.57 -7.52 3.00
C THR A 145 21.51 -8.11 4.41
N GLY A 146 21.15 -9.39 4.56
CA GLY A 146 21.30 -10.13 5.83
C GLY A 146 20.68 -11.53 5.84
N GLU A 147 21.52 -12.55 6.01
CA GLU A 147 21.20 -13.99 6.08
C GLU A 147 20.24 -14.41 7.23
N PRO A 148 19.69 -15.65 7.21
CA PRO A 148 18.31 -15.94 7.61
C PRO A 148 18.14 -16.50 9.04
N ALA A 149 16.91 -16.38 9.58
CA ALA A 149 16.42 -17.22 10.67
C ALA A 149 14.90 -17.46 10.57
N ASP A 150 14.57 -18.66 10.08
CA ASP A 150 13.54 -19.59 10.59
C ASP A 150 12.06 -19.15 10.59
N ALA A 151 11.39 -19.41 9.47
CA ALA A 151 9.99 -19.79 9.43
C ALA A 151 9.84 -20.95 8.43
N ALA A 152 9.43 -22.12 8.91
CA ALA A 152 9.41 -23.39 8.20
C ALA A 152 8.69 -23.30 6.83
N ALA A 153 9.48 -23.31 5.77
CA ALA A 153 9.04 -23.63 4.41
C ALA A 153 8.76 -25.14 4.32
N PRO A 154 7.81 -25.60 3.49
CA PRO A 154 7.70 -27.01 3.15
C PRO A 154 8.99 -27.42 2.43
N GLU A 155 9.70 -28.39 3.01
CA GLU A 155 10.97 -28.92 2.49
C GLU A 155 10.87 -29.22 0.97
N PRO A 156 11.69 -28.57 0.12
CA PRO A 156 11.78 -28.87 -1.30
C PRO A 156 12.55 -30.18 -1.50
N GLY A 157 11.90 -31.29 -1.18
CA GLY A 157 12.53 -32.61 -1.22
C GLY A 157 11.56 -33.78 -1.17
N SER A 158 10.32 -33.58 -0.69
CA SER A 158 9.37 -34.70 -0.68
C SER A 158 8.87 -35.01 -2.09
N LEU A 159 8.91 -36.30 -2.46
CA LEU A 159 8.40 -36.81 -3.72
C LEU A 159 6.95 -36.36 -3.98
N THR A 160 6.16 -36.20 -2.92
CA THR A 160 4.80 -35.67 -2.96
C THR A 160 4.75 -34.22 -3.45
N ALA A 161 5.60 -33.34 -2.92
CA ALA A 161 5.65 -31.93 -3.34
C ALA A 161 6.03 -31.78 -4.82
N ARG A 162 6.98 -32.60 -5.30
CA ARG A 162 7.38 -32.60 -6.72
C ARG A 162 6.27 -33.12 -7.64
N LEU A 163 5.44 -34.05 -7.17
CA LEU A 163 4.28 -34.55 -7.93
C LEU A 163 3.14 -33.53 -7.99
N GLU A 164 2.89 -32.80 -6.90
CA GLU A 164 1.89 -31.73 -6.86
C GLU A 164 2.26 -30.56 -7.79
N GLU A 165 3.55 -30.23 -7.89
CA GLU A 165 4.05 -29.21 -8.81
C GLU A 165 3.79 -29.56 -10.28
N ILE A 166 4.05 -30.80 -10.70
CA ILE A 166 3.83 -31.23 -12.08
C ILE A 166 2.35 -31.37 -12.42
N GLU A 167 1.51 -31.72 -11.45
CA GLU A 167 0.06 -31.69 -11.61
C GLU A 167 -0.46 -30.26 -11.81
N ALA A 168 0.06 -29.29 -11.04
CA ALA A 168 -0.26 -27.88 -11.24
C ALA A 168 0.17 -27.36 -12.63
N LEU A 169 1.30 -27.81 -13.16
CA LEU A 169 1.75 -27.45 -14.51
C LEU A 169 0.83 -27.99 -15.61
N ARG A 170 0.33 -29.22 -15.46
CA ARG A 170 -0.66 -29.82 -16.38
C ARG A 170 -1.99 -29.07 -16.34
N ASP A 171 -2.46 -28.75 -15.14
CA ASP A 171 -3.76 -28.10 -14.94
C ASP A 171 -3.77 -26.65 -15.45
N ARG A 172 -2.60 -25.99 -15.46
CA ARG A 172 -2.38 -24.69 -16.13
C ARG A 172 -2.22 -24.80 -17.65
N GLY A 173 -2.22 -26.01 -18.22
CA GLY A 173 -2.02 -26.26 -19.65
C GLY A 173 -0.62 -25.93 -20.16
N LEU A 174 0.36 -25.81 -19.26
CA LEU A 174 1.75 -25.47 -19.58
C LEU A 174 2.55 -26.68 -20.08
N ILE A 175 2.07 -27.89 -19.75
CA ILE A 175 2.58 -29.15 -20.27
C ILE A 175 1.41 -29.97 -20.81
N ASN A 176 1.68 -30.74 -21.87
CA ASN A 176 0.71 -31.67 -22.42
C ASN A 176 0.70 -32.99 -21.63
N ARG A 177 -0.28 -33.85 -21.93
CA ARG A 177 -0.47 -35.12 -21.20
C ARG A 177 0.73 -36.07 -21.31
N ASP A 178 1.39 -36.10 -22.46
CA ASP A 178 2.52 -36.98 -22.72
C ASP A 178 3.78 -36.49 -21.95
N GLU A 179 3.95 -35.17 -21.84
CA GLU A 179 5.00 -34.53 -21.02
C GLU A 179 4.78 -34.75 -19.52
N TYR A 180 3.52 -34.68 -19.06
CA TYR A 180 3.15 -34.99 -17.68
C TYR A 180 3.49 -36.44 -17.31
N GLU A 181 3.16 -37.40 -18.16
CA GLU A 181 3.44 -38.83 -17.90
C GLU A 181 4.94 -39.13 -17.86
N GLN A 182 5.75 -38.49 -18.73
CA GLN A 182 7.21 -38.63 -18.73
C GLN A 182 7.85 -38.06 -17.46
N LEU A 183 7.45 -36.85 -17.04
CA LEU A 183 7.98 -36.19 -15.85
C LEU A 183 7.59 -36.94 -14.57
N ARG A 184 6.35 -37.43 -14.49
CA ARG A 184 5.88 -38.29 -13.39
C ARG A 184 6.72 -39.56 -13.27
N GLN A 185 7.04 -40.21 -14.38
CA GLN A 185 7.83 -41.44 -14.37
C GLN A 185 9.31 -41.19 -14.04
N HIS A 186 9.85 -40.04 -14.44
CA HIS A 186 11.20 -39.62 -14.07
C HIS A 186 11.37 -39.41 -12.56
N ILE A 187 10.40 -38.77 -11.91
CA ILE A 187 10.41 -38.56 -10.44
C ILE A 187 10.24 -39.86 -9.67
N LEU A 188 9.35 -40.74 -10.15
CA LEU A 188 9.13 -42.04 -9.50
C LEU A 188 10.33 -42.99 -9.66
N SER A 189 11.19 -42.79 -10.67
CA SER A 189 12.38 -43.62 -10.90
C SER A 189 13.66 -43.10 -10.23
N ASN A 190 13.69 -41.84 -9.79
CA ASN A 190 14.75 -41.28 -8.95
C ASN A 190 14.16 -40.66 -7.65
N PRO A 191 13.68 -41.50 -6.71
CA PRO A 191 13.39 -41.04 -5.36
C PRO A 191 14.71 -40.89 -4.59
N GLU A 192 15.24 -39.67 -4.48
CA GLU A 192 16.25 -39.35 -3.46
C GLU A 192 15.59 -39.20 -2.08
#